data_AF-A0AAN5CJR0-F1
#
_entry.id   AF-A0AAN5CJR0-F1
#
_cell.length_a   1.000
_cell.length_b   1.000
_cell.length_c   1.000
_cell.angle_alpha   90.00
_cell.angle_beta   90.00
_cell.angle_gamma   90.00
#
_symmetry.space_group_name_H-M   'P 1'
#
loop_
_entity.id
_entity.type
_entity.pdbx_description
1 polymer ?
#
loop_
_entity_poly.entity_id
_entity_poly.type
_entity_poly.pdbx_seq_one_letter_code
_entity_poly.pdbx_strand_id
1 'polypeptide(L)'
;RWVISAFTTIHSHSFLILSFHFVYRYIAVAKLRNGTFSTITLSFRYQWMHLFRSAWFIGLLIFCLVFESIIWFCMLFFCWKTEPATFDELIPQIRDEFPTLTIDGVATAHYWKHDNSLRWRPFLGYLGFCTIMSIVLCIVVFCAVNIVHALRTIVKSQKAIALQRQLFYTLLAQVFSVPFVLMYSPVVLVITPTLMHASFDLPYRLMPTFFVPFPILDALVILIGVRDYR
;
A
#
# COMPACT_ATOMS: atom_id res chain seq x y z
N ARG A 1 20.34 7.10 1.00
CA ARG A 1 19.47 6.36 1.94
C ARG A 1 18.36 7.22 2.54
N TRP A 2 18.63 8.30 3.29
CA TRP A 2 17.58 9.17 3.86
C TRP A 2 16.46 9.54 2.88
N VAL A 3 16.83 10.05 1.70
CA VAL A 3 15.88 10.43 0.65
C VAL A 3 15.04 9.24 0.17
N ILE A 4 15.65 8.08 -0.05
CA ILE A 4 14.96 6.87 -0.51
C ILE A 4 13.99 6.37 0.57
N SER A 5 14.43 6.31 1.83
CA SER A 5 13.59 5.92 2.97
C SER A 5 12.38 6.86 3.10
N ALA A 6 12.60 8.18 3.05
CA ALA A 6 11.53 9.16 3.11
C ALA A 6 10.56 9.04 1.92
N PHE A 7 11.10 8.85 0.71
CA PHE A 7 10.31 8.64 -0.50
C PHE A 7 9.40 7.41 -0.35
N THR A 8 9.94 6.25 0.04
CA THR A 8 9.14 5.02 0.20
C THR A 8 8.08 5.15 1.29
N THR A 9 8.39 5.85 2.39
CA THR A 9 7.45 6.12 3.48
C THR A 9 6.28 6.98 3.02
N ILE A 10 6.52 8.03 2.24
CA ILE A 10 5.43 8.87 1.73
C ILE A 10 4.52 8.06 0.80
N HIS A 11 5.09 7.16 0.00
CA HIS A 11 4.33 6.31 -0.90
C HIS A 11 3.47 5.27 -0.18
N SER A 12 3.86 4.82 1.02
CA SER A 12 3.06 3.86 1.78
C SER A 12 1.79 4.50 2.39
N HIS A 13 1.78 5.82 2.60
CA HIS A 13 0.62 6.55 3.12
C HIS A 13 -0.63 6.41 2.25
N SER A 14 -0.46 6.39 0.92
CA SER A 14 -1.59 6.24 -0.01
C SER A 14 -2.37 4.95 0.28
N PHE A 15 -1.67 3.85 0.58
CA PHE A 15 -2.30 2.57 0.85
C PHE A 15 -3.01 2.54 2.21
N LEU A 16 -2.41 3.16 3.23
CA LEU A 16 -3.04 3.31 4.54
C LEU A 16 -4.32 4.17 4.43
N ILE A 17 -4.27 5.31 3.76
CA ILE A 17 -5.44 6.19 3.57
C ILE A 17 -6.55 5.43 2.83
N LEU A 18 -6.22 4.76 1.73
CA LEU A 18 -7.19 3.97 0.97
C LEU A 18 -7.84 2.88 1.83
N SER A 19 -7.09 2.23 2.73
CA SER A 19 -7.66 1.26 3.68
C SER A 19 -8.73 1.89 4.59
N PHE A 20 -8.49 3.10 5.11
CA PHE A 20 -9.46 3.83 5.92
C PHE A 20 -10.70 4.22 5.11
N HIS A 21 -10.56 4.54 3.82
CA HIS A 21 -11.70 4.77 2.93
C HIS A 21 -12.57 3.51 2.76
N PHE A 22 -11.95 2.33 2.64
CA PHE A 22 -12.68 1.05 2.58
C PHE A 22 -13.42 0.77 3.89
N VAL A 23 -12.76 0.94 5.04
CA VAL A 23 -13.38 0.77 6.36
C VAL A 23 -14.54 1.74 6.55
N TYR A 24 -14.33 3.02 6.24
CA TYR A 24 -15.37 4.05 6.31
C TYR A 24 -16.59 3.68 5.46
N ARG A 25 -16.36 3.29 4.20
CA ARG A 25 -17.46 2.93 3.29
C ARG A 25 -18.16 1.66 3.75
N TYR A 26 -17.44 0.67 4.24
CA TYR A 26 -18.03 -0.54 4.81
C TYR A 26 -19.00 -0.18 5.94
N ILE A 27 -18.58 0.66 6.88
CA ILE A 27 -19.44 1.13 7.98
C ILE A 27 -20.64 1.94 7.45
N ALA A 28 -20.42 2.82 6.46
CA ALA A 28 -21.46 3.65 5.88
C ALA A 28 -22.52 2.84 5.11
N VAL A 29 -22.12 1.78 4.41
CA VAL A 29 -23.03 0.89 3.66
C VAL A 29 -23.69 -0.12 4.62
N ALA A 30 -23.00 -0.58 5.66
CA ALA A 30 -23.59 -1.42 6.70
C ALA A 30 -24.77 -0.71 7.41
N LYS A 31 -24.75 0.63 7.52
CA LYS A 31 -25.89 1.45 7.98
C LYS A 31 -27.18 1.20 7.18
N LEU A 32 -27.08 0.82 5.91
CA LEU A 32 -28.19 0.70 4.97
C LEU A 32 -28.81 -0.70 4.94
N ARG A 33 -28.13 -1.72 5.50
CA ARG A 33 -28.60 -3.10 5.58
C ARG A 33 -29.49 -3.28 6.83
N ASN A 34 -30.66 -2.64 6.82
CA ASN A 34 -31.71 -2.89 7.81
C ASN A 34 -32.34 -4.26 7.51
N GLY A 35 -32.08 -5.28 8.34
CA GLY A 35 -32.93 -6.46 8.37
C GLY A 35 -32.35 -7.74 8.99
N THR A 36 -31.04 -8.00 8.88
CA THR A 36 -30.53 -9.34 9.27
C THR A 36 -29.04 -9.32 9.59
N PHE A 37 -28.64 -8.69 10.70
CA PHE A 37 -27.34 -8.96 11.29
C PHE A 37 -27.33 -8.73 12.80
N SER A 38 -26.69 -9.67 13.51
CA SER A 38 -26.60 -9.84 14.96
C SER A 38 -26.40 -8.53 15.74
N THR A 39 -27.07 -8.41 16.88
CA THR A 39 -27.07 -7.29 17.85
C THR A 39 -25.66 -6.78 18.19
N ILE A 40 -24.62 -7.62 18.10
CA ILE A 40 -23.20 -7.27 18.34
C ILE A 40 -22.66 -6.27 17.31
N THR A 41 -23.05 -6.39 16.04
CA THR A 41 -22.56 -5.51 14.96
C THR A 41 -23.29 -4.17 14.95
N LEU A 42 -24.50 -4.12 15.52
CA LEU A 42 -25.30 -2.90 15.68
C LEU A 42 -24.74 -2.00 16.80
N SER A 43 -24.11 -2.56 17.85
CA SER A 43 -23.39 -1.79 18.87
C SER A 43 -22.11 -1.17 18.31
N PHE A 44 -21.38 -1.92 17.47
CA PHE A 44 -20.24 -1.42 16.70
C PHE A 44 -20.63 -0.25 15.77
N ARG A 45 -21.87 -0.24 15.25
CA ARG A 45 -22.44 0.78 14.33
C ARG A 45 -22.45 2.21 14.89
N TYR A 46 -22.86 2.39 16.14
CA TYR A 46 -23.14 3.73 16.69
C TYR A 46 -21.87 4.40 17.25
N GLN A 47 -20.99 3.62 17.87
CA GLN A 47 -19.72 4.10 18.39
C GLN A 47 -18.77 4.54 17.27
N TRP A 48 -18.69 3.78 16.17
CA TRP A 48 -17.68 4.03 15.14
C TRP A 48 -18.03 5.16 14.17
N MET A 49 -19.30 5.36 13.81
CA MET A 49 -19.68 6.52 12.98
C MET A 49 -19.48 7.86 13.70
N HIS A 50 -19.69 7.90 15.02
CA HIS A 50 -19.35 9.08 15.81
C HIS A 50 -17.83 9.31 15.84
N LEU A 51 -17.04 8.22 15.89
CA LEU A 51 -15.59 8.28 15.79
C LEU A 51 -15.16 9.02 14.52
N PHE A 52 -15.60 8.57 13.33
CA PHE A 52 -15.24 9.21 12.04
C PHE A 52 -15.63 10.68 11.90
N ARG A 53 -16.62 11.16 12.68
CA ARG A 53 -17.04 12.58 12.68
C ARG A 53 -16.34 13.41 13.75
N SER A 54 -15.64 12.77 14.67
CA SER A 54 -14.96 13.44 15.78
C SER A 54 -13.56 13.87 15.39
N ALA A 55 -13.08 15.00 15.93
CA ALA A 55 -11.68 15.42 15.82
C ALA A 55 -10.70 14.33 16.32
N TRP A 56 -11.15 13.46 17.24
CA TRP A 56 -10.41 12.29 17.69
C TRP A 56 -10.05 11.31 16.57
N PHE A 57 -10.88 11.16 15.55
CA PHE A 57 -10.55 10.30 14.42
C PHE A 57 -9.48 10.90 13.53
N ILE A 58 -9.47 12.22 13.34
CA ILE A 58 -8.36 12.90 12.67
C ILE A 58 -7.06 12.68 13.45
N GLY A 59 -7.12 12.80 14.79
CA GLY A 59 -6.00 12.47 15.67
C GLY A 59 -5.53 11.02 15.53
N LEU A 60 -6.44 10.06 15.49
CA LEU A 60 -6.15 8.63 15.28
C LEU A 60 -5.51 8.39 13.90
N LEU A 61 -6.02 9.03 12.85
CA LEU A 61 -5.50 8.89 11.50
C LEU A 61 -4.09 9.46 11.38
N ILE A 62 -3.84 10.63 11.96
CA ILE A 62 -2.49 11.22 12.06
C ILE A 62 -1.58 10.30 12.85
N PHE A 63 -2.04 9.75 13.99
CA PHE A 63 -1.27 8.82 14.79
C PHE A 63 -0.90 7.56 13.98
N CYS A 64 -1.85 6.94 13.29
CA CYS A 64 -1.59 5.79 12.44
C CYS A 64 -0.61 6.12 11.31
N LEU A 65 -0.75 7.28 10.67
CA LEU A 65 0.19 7.74 9.63
C LEU A 65 1.61 7.93 10.19
N VAL A 66 1.76 8.59 11.33
CA VAL A 66 3.08 8.81 11.95
C VAL A 66 3.70 7.48 12.39
N PHE A 67 2.91 6.61 13.01
CA PHE A 67 3.37 5.30 13.46
C PHE A 67 3.82 4.42 12.29
N GLU A 68 3.01 4.35 11.24
CA GLU A 68 3.34 3.64 10.01
C GLU A 68 4.58 4.25 9.35
N SER A 69 4.69 5.58 9.34
CA SER A 69 5.86 6.29 8.80
C SER A 69 7.15 5.89 9.50
N ILE A 70 7.13 5.87 10.83
CA ILE A 70 8.29 5.51 11.64
C ILE A 70 8.70 4.06 11.34
N ILE A 71 7.73 3.14 11.28
CA ILE A 71 8.02 1.73 11.00
C ILE A 71 8.61 1.56 9.59
N TRP A 72 7.96 2.11 8.57
CA TRP A 72 8.42 2.02 7.18
C TRP A 72 9.81 2.63 7.01
N PHE A 73 10.02 3.82 7.58
CA PHE A 73 11.30 4.51 7.51
C PHE A 73 12.39 3.67 8.19
N CYS A 74 12.14 3.19 9.40
CA CYS A 74 13.08 2.35 10.15
C CYS A 74 13.39 1.03 9.43
N MET A 75 12.39 0.38 8.85
CA MET A 75 12.59 -0.85 8.08
C MET A 75 13.55 -0.58 6.91
N LEU A 76 13.32 0.44 6.08
CA LEU A 76 14.22 0.69 4.96
C LEU A 76 15.60 1.18 5.45
N PHE A 77 15.62 2.14 6.37
CA PHE A 77 16.84 2.80 6.81
C PHE A 77 17.80 1.85 7.55
N PHE A 78 17.27 0.97 8.42
CA PHE A 78 18.09 0.06 9.23
C PHE A 78 18.19 -1.35 8.66
N CYS A 79 17.10 -1.92 8.12
CA CYS A 79 17.11 -3.30 7.65
C CYS A 79 17.73 -3.44 6.25
N TRP A 80 17.55 -2.45 5.37
CA TRP A 80 18.12 -2.46 4.00
C TRP A 80 19.40 -1.62 3.87
N LYS A 81 20.10 -1.42 4.98
CA LYS A 81 21.42 -0.80 4.97
C LYS A 81 22.39 -1.68 4.18
N THR A 82 22.94 -1.13 3.10
CA THR A 82 23.96 -1.77 2.28
C THR A 82 25.23 -2.02 3.06
N GLU A 83 25.75 -3.24 3.01
CA GLU A 83 27.05 -3.60 3.57
C GLU A 83 28.18 -3.27 2.57
N PRO A 84 29.39 -2.93 3.05
CA PRO A 84 30.52 -2.57 2.16
C PRO A 84 30.80 -3.61 1.08
N ALA A 85 30.85 -4.90 1.44
CA ALA A 85 31.08 -5.98 0.47
C ALA A 85 30.03 -6.01 -0.66
N THR A 86 28.75 -5.85 -0.32
CA THR A 86 27.66 -5.78 -1.32
C THR A 86 27.79 -4.53 -2.20
N PHE A 87 28.23 -3.41 -1.62
CA PHE A 87 28.42 -2.17 -2.37
C PHE A 87 29.56 -2.28 -3.38
N ASP A 88 30.67 -2.91 -2.99
CA ASP A 88 31.83 -3.12 -3.87
C ASP A 88 31.51 -4.04 -5.05
N GLU A 89 30.59 -4.99 -4.85
CA GLU A 89 30.05 -5.84 -5.93
C GLU A 89 29.09 -5.09 -6.87
N LEU A 90 28.26 -4.21 -6.33
CA LEU A 90 27.22 -3.51 -7.10
C LEU A 90 27.80 -2.31 -7.87
N ILE A 91 28.76 -1.60 -7.28
CA ILE A 91 29.27 -0.34 -7.83
C ILE A 91 29.77 -0.44 -9.27
N PRO A 92 30.54 -1.48 -9.68
CA PRO A 92 31.00 -1.59 -11.06
C PRO A 92 29.87 -1.58 -12.09
N GLN A 93 28.68 -2.05 -11.74
CA GLN A 93 27.52 -2.12 -12.64
C GLN A 93 26.79 -0.78 -12.79
N ILE A 94 26.93 0.13 -11.83
CA ILE A 94 26.16 1.38 -11.76
C ILE A 94 27.03 2.65 -11.75
N ARG A 95 28.36 2.49 -11.71
CA ARG A 95 29.34 3.58 -11.62
C ARG A 95 29.28 4.52 -12.83
N ASP A 96 29.07 3.98 -14.02
CA ASP A 96 29.02 4.77 -15.26
C ASP A 96 27.83 5.74 -15.26
N GLU A 97 26.73 5.35 -14.62
CA GLU A 97 25.52 6.17 -14.54
C GLU A 97 25.45 7.04 -13.30
N PHE A 98 26.04 6.58 -12.19
CA PHE A 98 26.02 7.26 -10.91
C PHE A 98 27.45 7.40 -10.35
N PRO A 99 28.30 8.25 -10.95
CA PRO A 99 29.73 8.35 -10.58
C PRO A 99 29.97 8.90 -9.18
N THR A 100 29.01 9.66 -8.64
CA THR A 100 29.09 10.26 -7.29
C THR A 100 28.36 9.43 -6.22
N LEU A 101 27.96 8.21 -6.54
CA LEU A 101 27.17 7.37 -5.64
C LEU A 101 28.04 6.86 -4.49
N THR A 102 27.59 7.13 -3.27
CA THR A 102 28.21 6.61 -2.04
C THR A 102 27.40 5.46 -1.47
N ILE A 103 28.01 4.64 -0.62
CA ILE A 103 27.33 3.55 0.09
C ILE A 103 26.15 4.03 0.94
N ASP A 104 26.21 5.28 1.40
CA ASP A 104 25.14 5.94 2.14
C ASP A 104 23.98 6.41 1.25
N GLY A 105 24.18 6.42 -0.07
CA GLY A 105 23.17 6.65 -1.09
C GLY A 105 22.27 5.44 -1.31
N VAL A 106 22.82 4.23 -1.22
CA VAL A 106 22.20 2.98 -1.70
C VAL A 106 21.49 2.21 -0.59
N ALA A 107 20.32 1.65 -0.90
CA ALA A 107 19.66 0.62 -0.10
C ALA A 107 19.53 -0.65 -0.94
N THR A 108 19.93 -1.80 -0.38
CA THR A 108 19.99 -3.07 -1.12
C THR A 108 19.18 -4.16 -0.43
N ALA A 109 18.32 -4.83 -1.20
CA ALA A 109 17.66 -6.06 -0.81
C ALA A 109 18.53 -7.28 -1.20
N HIS A 110 19.77 -7.32 -0.72
CA HIS A 110 20.69 -8.44 -0.96
C HIS A 110 20.56 -9.45 0.18
N TYR A 111 19.97 -10.62 -0.08
CA TYR A 111 19.63 -11.59 0.97
C TYR A 111 20.73 -12.59 1.27
N TRP A 112 21.54 -12.96 0.28
CA TRP A 112 22.51 -14.04 0.41
C TRP A 112 23.94 -13.49 0.53
N LYS A 113 24.79 -14.19 1.26
CA LYS A 113 26.24 -13.95 1.27
C LYS A 113 26.93 -14.95 0.35
N HIS A 114 28.21 -14.72 0.06
CA HIS A 114 29.05 -15.65 -0.73
C HIS A 114 29.15 -17.05 -0.12
N ASP A 115 29.06 -17.17 1.21
CA ASP A 115 29.04 -18.44 1.93
C ASP A 115 27.64 -19.10 1.95
N ASN A 116 26.70 -18.59 1.16
CA ASN A 116 25.29 -19.01 1.12
C ASN A 116 24.54 -18.84 2.45
N SER A 117 25.08 -18.06 3.40
CA SER A 117 24.37 -17.69 4.62
C SER A 117 23.41 -16.52 4.38
N LEU A 118 22.27 -16.56 5.08
CA LEU A 118 21.21 -15.58 4.95
C LEU A 118 21.54 -14.30 5.75
N ARG A 119 21.45 -13.16 5.09
CA ARG A 119 21.57 -11.83 5.69
C ARG A 119 20.25 -11.49 6.38
N TRP A 120 20.21 -11.62 7.70
CA TRP A 120 18.96 -11.44 8.46
C TRP A 120 18.36 -10.03 8.39
N ARG A 121 19.18 -8.99 8.27
CA ARG A 121 18.69 -7.60 8.22
C ARG A 121 17.77 -7.36 7.01
N PRO A 122 18.21 -7.55 5.76
CA PRO A 122 17.35 -7.33 4.60
C PRO A 122 16.16 -8.28 4.57
N PHE A 123 16.33 -9.52 5.01
CA PHE A 123 15.25 -10.50 5.13
C PHE A 123 14.15 -10.07 6.11
N LEU A 124 14.51 -9.62 7.32
CA LEU A 124 13.56 -9.10 8.30
C LEU A 124 12.85 -7.84 7.79
N GLY A 125 13.57 -6.96 7.08
CA GLY A 125 12.97 -5.80 6.42
C GLY A 125 11.91 -6.22 5.38
N TYR A 126 12.24 -7.19 4.54
CA TYR A 126 11.31 -7.75 3.54
C TYR A 126 10.07 -8.38 4.19
N LEU A 127 10.26 -9.25 5.19
CA LEU A 127 9.13 -9.84 5.93
C LEU A 127 8.27 -8.77 6.60
N GLY A 128 8.89 -7.72 7.14
CA GLY A 128 8.19 -6.58 7.72
C GLY A 128 7.26 -5.88 6.72
N PHE A 129 7.79 -5.52 5.55
CA PHE A 129 6.98 -4.92 4.48
C PHE A 129 5.86 -5.85 4.01
N CYS A 130 6.16 -7.12 3.75
CA CYS A 130 5.16 -8.11 3.35
C CYS A 130 4.04 -8.26 4.38
N THR A 131 4.39 -8.28 5.67
CA THR A 131 3.42 -8.42 6.77
C THR A 131 2.48 -7.22 6.83
N ILE A 132 3.01 -6.00 6.83
CA ILE A 132 2.21 -4.76 6.86
C ILE A 132 1.27 -4.70 5.65
N MET A 133 1.82 -4.93 4.45
CA MET A 133 1.03 -4.93 3.21
C MET A 133 -0.06 -5.99 3.23
N SER A 134 0.24 -7.20 3.71
CA SER A 134 -0.74 -8.29 3.80
C SER A 134 -1.87 -7.97 4.77
N ILE A 135 -1.56 -7.41 5.94
CA ILE A 135 -2.58 -7.00 6.92
C ILE A 135 -3.52 -5.96 6.31
N VAL A 136 -2.98 -4.91 5.70
CA VAL A 136 -3.78 -3.85 5.09
C VAL A 136 -4.61 -4.38 3.92
N LEU A 137 -4.03 -5.24 3.06
CA LEU A 137 -4.75 -5.87 1.96
C LEU A 137 -5.89 -6.77 2.46
N CYS A 138 -5.67 -7.56 3.51
CA CYS A 138 -6.71 -8.37 4.14
C CYS A 138 -7.88 -7.51 4.64
N ILE A 139 -7.59 -6.36 5.28
CA ILE A 139 -8.62 -5.41 5.72
C ILE A 139 -9.41 -4.87 4.52
N VAL A 140 -8.72 -4.44 3.46
CA VAL A 140 -9.35 -3.92 2.23
C VAL A 140 -10.25 -4.98 1.60
N VAL A 141 -9.74 -6.20 1.38
CA VAL A 141 -10.49 -7.31 0.78
C VAL A 141 -11.71 -7.66 1.63
N PHE A 142 -11.54 -7.77 2.95
CA PHE A 142 -12.64 -8.01 3.88
C PHE A 142 -13.73 -6.93 3.76
N CYS A 143 -13.34 -5.64 3.80
CA CYS A 143 -14.29 -4.54 3.63
C CYS A 143 -14.96 -4.58 2.25
N ALA A 144 -14.20 -4.83 1.18
CA ALA A 144 -14.70 -4.88 -0.19
C ALA A 144 -15.77 -5.96 -0.38
N VAL A 145 -15.49 -7.19 0.06
CA VAL A 145 -16.43 -8.32 -0.01
C VAL A 145 -17.72 -7.98 0.74
N ASN A 146 -17.61 -7.46 1.95
CA ASN A 146 -18.78 -7.09 2.75
C ASN A 146 -19.59 -5.93 2.14
N ILE A 147 -18.94 -4.94 1.52
CA ILE A 147 -19.63 -3.86 0.78
C ILE A 147 -20.44 -4.45 -0.38
N VAL A 148 -19.84 -5.35 -1.17
CA VAL A 148 -20.55 -6.01 -2.30
C VAL A 148 -21.77 -6.76 -1.81
N HIS A 149 -21.64 -7.56 -0.74
CA HIS A 149 -22.77 -8.28 -0.17
C HIS A 149 -23.85 -7.32 0.35
N ALA A 150 -23.46 -6.25 1.05
CA ALA A 150 -24.42 -5.28 1.56
C ALA A 150 -25.17 -4.57 0.41
N LEU A 151 -24.48 -4.14 -0.65
CA LEU A 151 -25.10 -3.49 -1.80
C LEU A 151 -26.13 -4.35 -2.53
N ARG A 152 -25.99 -5.69 -2.52
CA ARG A 152 -26.99 -6.61 -3.09
C ARG A 152 -28.28 -6.70 -2.26
N THR A 153 -28.21 -6.41 -0.97
CA THR A 153 -29.32 -6.58 -0.02
C THR A 153 -30.08 -5.29 0.32
N ILE A 154 -29.58 -4.13 -0.12
CA ILE A 154 -30.16 -2.84 0.22
C ILE A 154 -31.39 -2.56 -0.66
N VAL A 155 -32.56 -2.42 -0.03
CA VAL A 155 -33.79 -1.94 -0.67
C VAL A 155 -33.76 -0.41 -0.69
N LYS A 156 -33.13 0.20 -1.70
CA LYS A 156 -33.16 1.65 -1.94
C LYS A 156 -33.46 1.97 -3.40
N SER A 157 -33.77 3.25 -3.66
CA SER A 157 -33.93 3.77 -5.03
C SER A 157 -32.76 3.33 -5.90
N GLN A 158 -33.07 2.86 -7.11
CA GLN A 158 -32.09 2.40 -8.11
C GLN A 158 -30.98 3.44 -8.33
N LYS A 159 -31.31 4.74 -8.25
CA LYS A 159 -30.34 5.84 -8.37
C LYS A 159 -29.30 5.84 -7.24
N ALA A 160 -29.71 5.58 -6.00
CA ALA A 160 -28.80 5.53 -4.84
C ALA A 160 -27.90 4.29 -4.87
N ILE A 161 -28.43 3.14 -5.31
CA ILE A 161 -27.64 1.90 -5.49
C ILE A 161 -26.61 2.11 -6.60
N ALA A 162 -27.00 2.70 -7.73
CA ALA A 162 -26.11 2.99 -8.84
C ALA A 162 -24.93 3.89 -8.40
N LEU A 163 -25.21 4.95 -7.64
CA LEU A 163 -24.19 5.85 -7.10
C LEU A 163 -23.21 5.12 -6.16
N GLN A 164 -23.72 4.34 -5.20
CA GLN A 164 -22.86 3.61 -4.24
C GLN A 164 -21.99 2.56 -4.94
N ARG A 165 -22.56 1.86 -5.92
CA ARG A 165 -21.85 0.87 -6.73
C ARG A 165 -20.76 1.52 -7.58
N GLN A 166 -21.06 2.66 -8.20
CA GLN A 166 -20.09 3.43 -8.98
C GLN A 166 -18.92 3.85 -8.11
N LEU A 167 -19.21 4.53 -7.00
CA LEU A 167 -18.21 4.95 -6.03
C LEU A 167 -17.35 3.77 -5.55
N PHE A 168 -17.95 2.61 -5.29
CA PHE A 168 -17.24 1.39 -4.88
C PHE A 168 -16.30 0.85 -5.95
N TYR A 169 -16.73 0.78 -7.22
CA TYR A 169 -15.85 0.34 -8.31
C TYR A 169 -14.70 1.32 -8.55
N THR A 170 -14.94 2.62 -8.43
CA THR A 170 -13.87 3.62 -8.48
C THR A 170 -12.85 3.35 -7.39
N LEU A 171 -13.29 3.13 -6.15
CA LEU A 171 -12.40 2.85 -5.02
C LEU A 171 -11.63 1.51 -5.19
N LEU A 172 -12.26 0.49 -5.78
CA LEU A 172 -11.58 -0.75 -6.13
C LEU A 172 -10.48 -0.52 -7.18
N ALA A 173 -10.78 0.27 -8.22
CA ALA A 173 -9.78 0.62 -9.23
C ALA A 173 -8.63 1.43 -8.61
N GLN A 174 -8.92 2.34 -7.68
CA GLN A 174 -7.90 3.11 -6.96
C GLN A 174 -6.98 2.26 -6.08
N VAL A 175 -7.44 1.13 -5.54
CA VAL A 175 -6.55 0.25 -4.74
C VAL A 175 -5.88 -0.83 -5.58
N PHE A 176 -6.66 -1.52 -6.42
CA PHE A 176 -6.18 -2.69 -7.13
C PHE A 176 -5.57 -2.38 -8.49
N SER A 177 -6.07 -1.37 -9.22
CA SER A 177 -5.55 -1.09 -10.56
C SER A 177 -4.33 -0.19 -10.53
N VAL A 178 -4.26 0.75 -9.60
CA VAL A 178 -3.24 1.81 -9.63
C VAL A 178 -2.04 1.50 -8.71
N PRO A 179 -2.14 1.46 -7.38
CA PRO A 179 -1.02 1.12 -6.50
C PRO A 179 -0.55 -0.34 -6.65
N PHE A 180 -1.48 -1.31 -6.70
CA PHE A 180 -1.08 -2.73 -6.71
C PHE A 180 -0.32 -3.11 -7.98
N VAL A 181 -0.79 -2.67 -9.15
CA VAL A 181 -0.15 -3.01 -10.44
C VAL A 181 1.08 -2.13 -10.71
N LEU A 182 1.02 -0.83 -10.41
CA LEU A 182 2.08 0.10 -10.82
C LEU A 182 3.14 0.35 -9.75
N MET A 183 2.85 0.07 -8.48
CA MET A 183 3.81 0.32 -7.41
C MET A 183 4.26 -0.96 -6.73
N TYR A 184 3.32 -1.82 -6.31
CA TYR A 184 3.68 -2.99 -5.50
C TYR A 184 4.12 -4.19 -6.35
N SER A 185 3.43 -4.49 -7.44
CA SER A 185 3.79 -5.63 -8.32
C SER A 185 5.22 -5.50 -8.86
N PRO A 186 5.67 -4.34 -9.38
CA PRO A 186 7.01 -4.20 -9.90
C PRO A 186 8.07 -4.41 -8.80
N VAL A 187 7.82 -3.88 -7.59
CA VAL A 187 8.73 -4.04 -6.44
C VAL A 187 8.82 -5.51 -6.02
N VAL A 188 7.70 -6.23 -5.93
CA VAL A 188 7.67 -7.66 -5.61
C VAL A 188 8.42 -8.46 -6.68
N LEU A 189 8.25 -8.14 -7.97
CA LEU A 189 8.93 -8.82 -9.07
C LEU A 189 10.44 -8.58 -9.10
N VAL A 190 10.94 -7.48 -8.56
CA VAL A 190 12.40 -7.23 -8.47
C VAL A 190 13.00 -7.84 -7.21
N ILE A 191 12.28 -7.77 -6.09
CA ILE A 191 12.84 -8.07 -4.77
C ILE A 191 12.63 -9.53 -4.35
N THR A 192 11.47 -10.13 -4.65
CA THR A 192 11.18 -11.51 -4.23
C THR A 192 12.06 -12.54 -4.95
N PRO A 193 12.37 -12.41 -6.27
CA PRO A 193 13.19 -13.41 -6.96
C PRO A 193 14.61 -13.53 -6.43
N THR A 194 15.21 -12.42 -5.98
CA THR A 194 16.56 -12.45 -5.40
C THR A 194 16.61 -13.24 -4.09
N LEU A 195 15.47 -13.38 -3.39
CA LEU A 195 15.35 -14.27 -2.23
C LEU A 195 15.40 -15.76 -2.64
N MET A 196 14.92 -16.10 -3.84
CA MET A 196 14.87 -17.47 -4.36
C MET A 196 16.12 -17.87 -5.18
N HIS A 197 17.18 -17.04 -5.19
CA HIS A 197 18.32 -17.17 -6.10
C HIS A 197 17.94 -17.09 -7.60
N ALA A 198 16.78 -16.52 -7.91
CA ALA A 198 16.38 -16.26 -9.29
C ALA A 198 16.84 -14.86 -9.70
N SER A 199 17.70 -14.78 -10.71
CA SER A 199 18.06 -13.52 -11.35
C SER A 199 17.13 -13.27 -12.54
N PHE A 200 16.35 -12.21 -12.46
CA PHE A 200 15.72 -11.63 -13.65
C PHE A 200 16.57 -10.46 -14.09
N ASP A 201 16.99 -10.46 -15.35
CA ASP A 201 17.74 -9.37 -15.96
C ASP A 201 16.78 -8.23 -16.33
N LEU A 202 16.07 -7.73 -15.31
CA LEU A 202 15.04 -6.71 -15.46
C LEU A 202 15.72 -5.35 -15.50
N PRO A 203 15.39 -4.46 -16.46
CA PRO A 203 15.99 -3.14 -16.51
C PRO A 203 15.72 -2.39 -15.20
N TYR A 204 16.76 -1.95 -14.50
CA TYR A 204 16.62 -1.20 -13.24
C TYR A 204 15.82 0.12 -13.43
N ARG A 205 15.79 0.65 -14.66
CA ARG A 205 14.98 1.81 -15.07
C ARG A 205 13.48 1.54 -15.07
N LEU A 206 13.08 0.27 -15.14
CA LEU A 206 11.68 -0.13 -15.25
C LEU A 206 10.89 0.24 -14.00
N MET A 207 11.50 0.12 -12.80
CA MET A 207 10.86 0.49 -11.54
C MET A 207 10.40 1.95 -11.54
N PRO A 208 11.28 2.98 -11.67
CA PRO A 208 10.87 4.38 -11.73
C PRO A 208 9.78 4.65 -12.78
N THR A 209 9.85 4.01 -13.95
CA THR A 209 8.87 4.19 -15.03
C THR A 209 7.46 3.79 -14.62
N PHE A 210 7.27 2.79 -13.75
CA PHE A 210 5.96 2.43 -13.23
C PHE A 210 5.46 3.37 -12.12
N PHE A 211 6.36 3.97 -11.33
CA PHE A 211 5.99 4.93 -10.27
C PHE A 211 5.54 6.29 -10.81
N VAL A 212 6.16 6.79 -11.89
CA VAL A 212 5.85 8.12 -12.44
C VAL A 212 4.38 8.33 -12.83
N PRO A 213 3.70 7.41 -13.54
CA PRO A 213 2.31 7.62 -13.96
C PRO A 213 1.30 7.44 -12.83
N PHE A 214 1.68 6.93 -11.65
CA PHE A 214 0.77 6.61 -10.55
C PHE A 214 -0.16 7.78 -10.17
N PRO A 215 0.33 9.01 -9.90
CA PRO A 215 -0.54 10.10 -9.48
C PRO A 215 -1.54 10.51 -10.57
N ILE A 216 -1.10 10.46 -11.84
CA ILE A 216 -1.94 10.81 -13.00
C ILE A 216 -3.05 9.77 -13.17
N LEU A 217 -2.70 8.49 -13.08
CA LEU A 217 -3.67 7.41 -13.24
C LEU A 217 -4.67 7.36 -12.08
N ASP A 218 -4.24 7.61 -10.84
CA ASP A 218 -5.17 7.71 -9.70
C ASP A 218 -6.16 8.86 -9.91
N ALA A 219 -5.69 10.04 -10.32
CA ALA A 219 -6.54 11.18 -10.63
C ALA A 219 -7.52 10.89 -11.78
N LEU A 220 -7.06 10.22 -12.85
CA LEU A 220 -7.91 9.83 -13.98
C LEU A 220 -8.99 8.82 -13.58
N VAL A 221 -8.66 7.85 -12.73
CA VAL A 221 -9.64 6.88 -12.21
C VAL A 221 -10.74 7.60 -11.42
N ILE A 222 -10.40 8.60 -10.61
CA ILE A 222 -11.39 9.41 -9.89
C ILE A 222 -12.28 10.19 -10.88
N LEU A 223 -11.65 10.92 -11.82
CA LEU A 223 -12.34 11.81 -12.75
C LEU A 223 -13.30 11.06 -13.68
N ILE A 224 -12.87 9.90 -14.19
CA ILE A 224 -13.69 9.06 -15.06
C ILE A 224 -14.71 8.26 -14.24
N GLY A 225 -14.30 7.81 -13.05
CA GLY A 225 -15.08 6.91 -12.21
C GLY A 225 -16.23 7.58 -11.47
N VAL A 226 -16.23 8.90 -11.25
CA VAL A 226 -17.31 9.63 -10.55
C VAL A 226 -18.08 10.48 -11.55
N ARG A 227 -19.33 10.08 -11.83
CA ARG A 227 -20.19 10.69 -12.87
C ARG A 227 -20.53 12.13 -12.53
N ASP A 228 -20.66 12.46 -11.24
CA ASP A 228 -20.97 13.83 -10.80
C ASP A 228 -19.78 14.80 -11.00
N TYR A 229 -18.56 14.31 -11.30
CA TYR A 229 -17.43 15.17 -11.69
C TYR A 229 -17.36 15.44 -13.20
N ARG A 230 -18.23 14.83 -14.02
CA ARG A 230 -18.33 15.02 -15.47
C ARG A 230 -19.65 15.67 -15.85
#